data_AF-A0A8S3Y908-F1
#
_entry.id   AF-A0A8S3Y908-F1
#
_cell.length_a   1.000
_cell.length_b   1.000
_cell.length_c   1.000
_cell.angle_alpha   90.00
_cell.angle_beta   90.00
_cell.angle_gamma   90.00
#
_symmetry.space_group_name_H-M   'P 1'
#
loop_
_entity.id
_entity.type
_entity.pdbx_description
1 polymer ?
#
loop_
_entity_poly.entity_id
_entity_poly.type
_entity_poly.pdbx_seq_one_letter_code
_entity_poly.pdbx_strand_id
1 'polypeptide(L)'
;MLEIAVDLVRKKQISAREAARQFAIPKQTILNKVNKSHTKSVGCLTRLSDDEEAKFIKVLIAAGEFGCPLSKLDLRLVVFEYLKKNGREDVFNGEPPGKAWLYNFLSRHLSDLSVRSTQNIKKIELRKGLMSSWNILEI
;
A
#
# COMPACT_ATOMS: atom_id res chain seq x y z
N MET A 1 5.11 23.20 19.58
CA MET A 1 5.67 24.55 19.31
C MET A 1 5.29 25.09 17.94
N LEU A 2 5.67 24.44 16.83
CA LEU A 2 5.34 24.92 15.47
C LEU A 2 3.82 25.03 15.20
N GLU A 3 3.04 24.02 15.60
CA GLU A 3 1.58 24.00 15.38
C GLU A 3 0.88 25.16 16.09
N ILE A 4 1.28 25.45 17.33
CA ILE A 4 0.77 26.57 18.13
C ILE A 4 1.04 27.90 17.42
N ALA A 5 2.28 28.10 16.94
CA ALA A 5 2.65 29.31 16.21
C ALA A 5 1.83 29.50 14.92
N VAL A 6 1.60 28.41 14.18
CA VAL A 6 0.78 28.41 12.95
C VAL A 6 -0.67 28.75 13.25
N ASP A 7 -1.24 28.21 14.33
CA ASP A 7 -2.63 28.46 14.71
C ASP A 7 -2.87 29.89 15.18
N LEU A 8 -1.95 30.47 15.96
CA LEU A 8 -2.05 31.87 16.40
C LEU A 8 -2.01 32.85 15.22
N VAL A 9 -1.13 32.60 14.25
CA VAL A 9 -1.04 33.38 13.00
C VAL A 9 -2.27 33.17 12.14
N ARG A 10 -2.79 31.94 12.02
CA ARG A 10 -4.01 31.63 11.27
C ARG A 10 -5.24 32.32 11.86
N LYS A 11 -5.34 32.39 13.19
CA LYS A 11 -6.39 33.11 13.94
C LYS A 11 -6.20 34.64 13.94
N LYS A 12 -5.16 35.15 13.26
CA LYS A 12 -4.78 36.58 13.21
C LYS A 12 -4.55 37.22 14.60
N GLN A 13 -4.21 36.43 15.61
CA GLN A 13 -3.93 36.95 16.96
C GLN A 13 -2.55 37.62 17.06
N ILE A 14 -1.57 37.09 16.34
CA ILE A 14 -0.21 37.64 16.25
C ILE A 14 0.26 37.67 14.80
N SER A 15 1.19 38.58 14.49
CA SER A 15 1.80 38.63 13.16
C SER A 15 2.82 37.50 12.95
N ALA A 16 3.04 37.07 11.70
CA ALA A 16 4.04 36.05 11.40
C ALA A 16 5.48 36.47 11.81
N ARG A 17 5.77 37.77 11.86
CA ARG A 17 7.06 38.31 12.35
C ARG A 17 7.18 38.19 13.87
N GLU A 18 6.09 38.42 14.58
CA GLU A 18 6.03 38.33 16.04
C GLU A 18 6.11 36.86 16.49
N ALA A 19 5.37 35.97 15.82
CA ALA A 19 5.48 34.53 16.03
C ALA A 19 6.92 34.02 15.80
N ALA A 20 7.62 34.54 14.79
CA ALA A 20 9.00 34.16 14.54
C ALA A 20 9.95 34.55 15.69
N ARG A 21 9.72 35.71 16.34
CA ARG A 21 10.49 36.15 17.51
C ARG A 21 10.17 35.35 18.76
N GLN A 22 8.89 35.07 19.01
CA GLN A 22 8.43 34.36 20.20
C GLN A 22 8.80 32.87 20.18
N PHE A 23 8.64 32.21 19.03
CA PHE A 23 8.85 30.77 18.91
C PHE A 23 10.22 30.40 18.32
N ALA A 24 11.05 31.38 17.94
CA ALA A 24 12.33 31.19 17.26
C ALA A 24 12.24 30.32 15.98
N ILE A 25 11.11 30.42 15.26
CA ILE A 25 10.86 29.69 14.00
C ILE A 25 10.96 30.69 12.85
N PRO A 26 11.67 30.38 11.76
CA PRO A 26 11.72 31.27 10.60
C PRO A 26 10.32 31.63 10.09
N LYS A 27 10.09 32.93 9.87
CA LYS A 27 8.82 33.48 9.36
C LYS A 27 8.30 32.71 8.14
N GLN A 28 9.20 32.36 7.21
CA GLN A 28 8.85 31.66 5.98
C GLN A 28 8.26 30.27 6.25
N THR A 29 8.80 29.54 7.23
CA THR A 29 8.29 28.22 7.63
C THR A 29 6.87 28.30 8.18
N ILE A 30 6.59 29.31 9.01
CA ILE A 30 5.24 29.56 9.54
C ILE A 30 4.29 29.88 8.39
N LEU A 31 4.67 30.79 7.50
CA LEU A 31 3.84 31.18 6.34
C LEU A 31 3.58 30.01 5.39
N ASN A 32 4.59 29.21 5.06
CA ASN A 32 4.44 28.02 4.22
C ASN A 32 3.45 27.02 4.82
N LYS A 33 3.46 26.87 6.16
CA LYS A 33 2.53 25.97 6.87
C LYS A 33 1.12 26.56 7.01
N VAL A 34 0.99 27.88 7.17
CA VAL A 34 -0.29 28.60 7.13
C VAL A 34 -0.95 28.47 5.76
N ASN A 35 -0.19 28.72 4.69
CA ASN A 35 -0.62 28.67 3.30
C ASN A 35 -0.75 27.24 2.74
N LYS A 36 -0.41 26.22 3.55
CA LYS A 36 -0.38 24.81 3.14
C LYS A 36 0.40 24.58 1.84
N SER A 37 1.51 25.31 1.64
CA SER A 37 2.29 25.24 0.40
C SER A 37 2.95 23.88 0.17
N HIS A 38 3.17 23.10 1.23
CA HIS A 38 3.79 21.78 1.19
C HIS A 38 2.88 20.77 1.91
N THR A 39 1.82 20.33 1.22
CA THR A 39 0.86 19.33 1.72
C THR A 39 1.30 17.89 1.47
N LYS A 40 2.22 17.67 0.54
CA LYS A 40 2.73 16.33 0.21
C LYS A 40 3.62 15.80 1.34
N SER A 41 3.62 14.48 1.49
CA SER A 41 4.56 13.80 2.39
C SER A 41 6.00 14.16 2.03
N VAL A 42 6.84 14.28 3.05
CA VAL A 42 8.27 14.52 2.86
C VAL A 42 8.94 13.24 2.39
N GLY A 43 9.57 13.28 1.21
CA GLY A 43 10.28 12.13 0.62
C GLY A 43 9.78 11.74 -0.78
N CYS A 44 10.23 10.58 -1.25
CA CYS A 44 9.81 10.04 -2.54
C CYS A 44 8.35 9.60 -2.46
N LEU A 45 7.52 10.11 -3.37
CA LEU A 45 6.13 9.73 -3.48
C LEU A 45 6.01 8.24 -3.85
N THR A 46 4.95 7.60 -3.37
CA THR A 46 4.58 6.26 -3.79
C THR A 46 4.29 6.24 -5.29
N ARG A 47 4.68 5.15 -5.95
CA ARG A 47 4.42 4.96 -7.39
C ARG A 47 2.94 4.75 -7.70
N LEU A 48 2.21 4.19 -6.74
CA LEU A 48 0.75 4.01 -6.77
C LEU A 48 0.10 5.04 -5.84
N SER A 49 -1.12 5.46 -6.17
CA SER A 49 -1.91 6.31 -5.28
C SER A 49 -2.34 5.52 -4.03
N ASP A 50 -2.55 6.22 -2.92
CA ASP A 50 -3.04 5.62 -1.67
C ASP A 50 -4.37 4.88 -1.87
N ASP A 51 -5.26 5.42 -2.72
CA ASP A 51 -6.52 4.78 -3.09
C ASP A 51 -6.32 3.46 -3.87
N GLU A 52 -5.27 3.38 -4.68
CA GLU A 52 -4.93 2.18 -5.43
C GLU A 52 -4.34 1.13 -4.50
N GLU A 53 -3.40 1.52 -3.64
CA GLU A 53 -2.83 0.63 -2.63
C GLU A 53 -3.93 0.05 -1.72
N ALA A 54 -4.91 0.87 -1.29
CA ALA A 54 -6.05 0.43 -0.50
C ALA A 54 -6.91 -0.64 -1.20
N LYS A 55 -7.09 -0.55 -2.53
CA LYS A 55 -7.81 -1.59 -3.30
C LYS A 55 -7.05 -2.91 -3.32
N PHE A 56 -5.73 -2.87 -3.51
CA PHE A 56 -4.90 -4.09 -3.50
C PHE A 56 -4.90 -4.77 -2.13
N ILE A 57 -4.85 -4.01 -1.05
CA ILE A 57 -4.94 -4.55 0.31
C ILE A 57 -6.29 -5.26 0.52
N LYS A 58 -7.41 -4.65 0.11
CA LYS A 58 -8.73 -5.29 0.19
C LYS A 58 -8.79 -6.62 -0.56
N VAL A 59 -8.21 -6.69 -1.76
CA VAL A 59 -8.14 -7.93 -2.53
C VAL A 59 -7.28 -8.97 -1.81
N LEU A 60 -6.15 -8.57 -1.23
CA LEU A 60 -5.24 -9.46 -0.52
C LEU A 60 -5.87 -10.04 0.76
N ILE A 61 -6.59 -9.19 1.50
CA ILE A 61 -7.40 -9.56 2.68
C ILE A 61 -8.51 -10.53 2.26
N ALA A 62 -9.29 -10.21 1.23
CA ALA A 62 -10.35 -11.10 0.74
C ALA A 62 -9.79 -12.46 0.32
N ALA A 63 -8.71 -12.49 -0.46
CA ALA A 63 -8.07 -13.73 -0.93
C ALA A 63 -7.59 -14.62 0.24
N GLY A 64 -6.98 -14.02 1.27
CA GLY A 64 -6.62 -14.75 2.48
C GLY A 64 -7.82 -15.26 3.28
N GLU A 65 -9.01 -14.66 3.13
CA GLU A 65 -10.23 -14.99 3.87
C GLU A 65 -10.91 -16.21 3.24
N PHE A 66 -10.87 -16.25 1.91
CA PHE A 66 -11.27 -17.39 1.10
C PHE A 66 -10.30 -18.59 1.21
N GLY A 67 -9.21 -18.48 1.96
CA GLY A 67 -8.23 -19.56 2.15
C GLY A 67 -7.22 -19.71 1.02
N CYS A 68 -7.11 -18.73 0.13
CA CYS A 68 -6.09 -18.70 -0.92
C CYS A 68 -5.24 -17.42 -0.78
N PRO A 69 -4.29 -17.37 0.18
CA PRO A 69 -3.44 -16.20 0.34
C PRO A 69 -2.57 -16.00 -0.90
N LEU A 70 -2.61 -14.80 -1.47
CA LEU A 70 -1.77 -14.47 -2.63
C LEU A 70 -0.30 -14.38 -2.22
N SER A 71 0.57 -14.95 -3.04
CA SER A 71 2.00 -14.87 -2.82
C SER A 71 2.57 -13.49 -3.17
N LYS A 72 3.80 -13.26 -2.75
CA LYS A 72 4.61 -12.08 -3.12
C LYS A 72 4.82 -11.93 -4.64
N LEU A 73 4.75 -13.04 -5.38
CA LEU A 73 4.83 -13.03 -6.85
C LEU A 73 3.49 -12.60 -7.43
N ASP A 74 2.39 -13.20 -6.95
CA ASP A 74 1.04 -12.92 -7.43
C ASP A 74 0.68 -11.45 -7.24
N LEU A 75 1.01 -10.86 -6.08
CA LEU A 75 0.79 -9.43 -5.85
C LEU A 75 1.48 -8.55 -6.90
N ARG A 76 2.71 -8.90 -7.29
CA ARG A 76 3.44 -8.13 -8.31
C ARG A 76 2.82 -8.29 -9.69
N LEU A 77 2.38 -9.49 -10.04
CA LEU A 77 1.71 -9.77 -11.32
C LEU A 77 0.35 -9.06 -11.39
N VAL A 78 -0.45 -9.12 -10.33
CA VAL A 78 -1.75 -8.45 -10.26
C VAL A 78 -1.60 -6.94 -10.42
N VAL A 79 -0.60 -6.32 -9.77
CA VAL A 79 -0.31 -4.89 -9.91
C VAL A 79 0.16 -4.56 -11.33
N PHE A 80 1.00 -5.39 -11.91
CA PHE A 80 1.46 -5.22 -13.30
C PHE A 80 0.30 -5.28 -14.30
N GLU A 81 -0.58 -6.28 -14.18
CA GLU A 81 -1.77 -6.42 -15.02
C GLU A 81 -2.75 -5.26 -14.83
N TYR A 82 -2.93 -4.78 -13.60
CA TYR A 82 -3.75 -3.60 -13.32
C TYR A 82 -3.21 -2.36 -14.03
N LEU A 83 -1.89 -2.12 -13.96
CA LEU A 83 -1.26 -0.98 -14.63
C LEU A 83 -1.35 -1.07 -16.15
N LYS A 84 -1.16 -2.28 -16.70
CA LYS A 84 -1.35 -2.57 -18.12
C LYS A 84 -2.78 -2.28 -18.59
N LYS A 85 -3.78 -2.74 -17.85
CA LYS A 85 -5.20 -2.46 -18.14
C LYS A 85 -5.54 -0.98 -18.09
N ASN A 86 -4.85 -0.21 -17.24
CA ASN A 86 -5.06 1.23 -17.10
C ASN A 86 -4.16 2.08 -18.03
N GLY A 87 -3.34 1.46 -18.89
CA GLY A 87 -2.43 2.18 -19.79
C GLY A 87 -1.28 2.91 -19.08
N ARG A 88 -0.92 2.49 -17.86
CA ARG A 88 0.10 3.10 -16.99
C ARG A 88 1.34 2.19 -16.85
N GLU A 89 1.77 1.58 -17.93
CA GLU A 89 2.94 0.69 -17.95
C GLU A 89 4.25 1.44 -17.66
N ASP A 90 4.27 2.75 -17.92
CA ASP A 90 5.40 3.67 -17.69
C ASP A 90 5.84 3.75 -16.22
N VAL A 91 4.94 3.50 -15.27
CA VAL A 91 5.23 3.58 -13.82
C VAL A 91 6.37 2.64 -13.39
N PHE A 92 6.48 1.49 -14.04
CA PHE A 92 7.55 0.51 -13.82
C PHE A 92 8.28 0.16 -15.13
N ASN A 93 8.28 1.05 -16.12
CA ASN A 93 8.95 0.87 -17.42
C ASN A 93 8.52 -0.42 -18.17
N GLY A 94 7.26 -0.82 -18.07
CA GLY A 94 6.75 -2.03 -18.72
C GLY A 94 7.16 -3.35 -18.05
N GLU A 95 7.81 -3.28 -16.88
CA GLU A 95 8.20 -4.44 -16.09
C GLU A 95 7.30 -4.61 -14.86
N PRO A 96 7.17 -5.84 -14.32
CA PRO A 96 6.50 -6.04 -13.06
C PRO A 96 7.23 -5.32 -11.91
N PRO A 97 6.51 -4.87 -10.86
CA PRO A 97 7.12 -4.16 -9.75
C PRO A 97 8.29 -4.93 -9.12
N GLY A 98 9.40 -4.23 -8.89
CA GLY A 98 10.61 -4.81 -8.31
C GLY A 98 10.43 -5.29 -6.86
N LYS A 99 11.36 -6.14 -6.39
CA LYS A 99 11.36 -6.63 -4.99
C LYS A 99 11.40 -5.50 -3.97
N ALA A 100 12.16 -4.42 -4.24
CA ALA A 100 12.25 -3.26 -3.36
C ALA A 100 10.90 -2.56 -3.18
N TRP A 101 10.12 -2.41 -4.26
CA TRP A 101 8.78 -1.84 -4.17
C TRP A 101 7.87 -2.72 -3.31
N LEU A 102 7.91 -4.04 -3.51
CA LEU A 102 7.12 -4.99 -2.73
C LEU A 102 7.42 -4.89 -1.24
N TYR A 103 8.69 -4.87 -0.83
CA TYR A 103 9.05 -4.75 0.59
C TYR A 103 8.57 -3.43 1.19
N ASN A 104 8.70 -2.33 0.44
CA ASN A 104 8.20 -1.02 0.89
C ASN A 104 6.67 -0.96 0.97
N PHE A 105 5.96 -1.63 0.05
CA PHE A 105 4.51 -1.75 0.07
C PHE A 105 4.05 -2.53 1.31
N LEU A 106 4.68 -3.68 1.56
CA LEU A 106 4.35 -4.52 2.72
C LEU A 106 4.70 -3.85 4.05
N SER A 107 5.80 -3.08 4.11
CA SER A 107 6.17 -2.37 5.34
C SER A 107 5.21 -1.23 5.69
N ARG A 108 4.68 -0.52 4.68
CA ARG A 108 3.65 0.52 4.87
C ARG A 108 2.34 -0.07 5.39
N HIS A 109 1.94 -1.23 4.88
CA HIS A 109 0.63 -1.84 5.14
C HIS A 109 0.70 -3.03 6.09
N LEU A 110 1.77 -3.12 6.89
CA LEU A 110 2.00 -4.26 7.77
C LEU A 110 0.88 -4.38 8.82
N SER A 111 0.36 -3.28 9.35
CA SER A 111 -0.75 -3.27 10.31
C SER A 111 -1.99 -3.99 9.76
N ASP A 112 -2.29 -3.79 8.49
CA ASP A 112 -3.52 -4.25 7.86
C ASP A 112 -3.39 -5.71 7.38
N LEU A 113 -2.15 -6.15 7.10
CA LEU A 113 -1.84 -7.49 6.61
C LEU A 113 -1.40 -8.46 7.73
N SER A 114 -0.93 -7.96 8.88
CA SER A 114 -0.35 -8.78 9.95
C SER A 114 -1.36 -9.60 10.77
N VAL A 115 -2.66 -9.56 10.47
CA VAL A 115 -3.71 -10.14 11.33
C VAL A 115 -4.08 -11.59 10.99
N ARG A 116 -3.25 -12.37 10.27
CA ARG A 116 -3.64 -13.76 9.91
C ARG A 116 -2.57 -14.80 10.19
N SER A 117 -2.48 -15.19 11.45
CA SER A 117 -1.99 -16.52 11.79
C SER A 117 -3.13 -17.53 11.75
N THR A 118 -2.84 -18.67 11.13
CA THR A 118 -3.54 -19.96 11.09
C THR A 118 -4.91 -20.07 10.41
N GLN A 119 -4.94 -20.75 9.26
CA GLN A 119 -5.80 -21.93 9.12
C GLN A 119 -4.98 -23.10 8.55
N ASN A 120 -5.08 -24.24 9.23
CA ASN A 120 -4.42 -25.48 8.87
C ASN A 120 -5.18 -26.08 7.67
N ILE A 121 -4.97 -25.56 6.46
CA ILE A 121 -5.63 -26.08 5.26
C ILE A 121 -5.04 -27.47 5.01
N LYS A 122 -5.87 -28.51 5.11
CA LYS A 122 -5.47 -29.86 4.72
C LYS A 122 -5.11 -29.85 3.24
N LYS A 123 -3.83 -30.09 2.93
CA LYS A 123 -3.37 -30.32 1.56
C LYS A 123 -4.01 -31.62 1.06
N ILE A 124 -5.09 -31.53 0.29
CA ILE A 124 -5.58 -32.67 -0.50
C ILE A 124 -4.69 -32.74 -1.74
N GLU A 125 -3.63 -33.53 -1.63
CA GLU A 125 -2.83 -33.92 -2.77
C GLU A 125 -3.61 -35.01 -3.51
N LEU A 126 -4.05 -34.71 -4.73
CA LEU A 126 -4.60 -35.70 -5.66
C LEU A 126 -3.49 -36.73 -5.90
N ARG A 127 -3.48 -37.83 -5.11
CA ARG A 127 -2.63 -38.98 -5.37
C ARG A 127 -3.00 -39.48 -6.76
N LYS A 128 -2.11 -39.28 -7.74
CA LYS A 128 -2.12 -40.03 -9.00
C LYS A 128 -1.98 -41.51 -8.64
N GLY A 129 -3.09 -42.19 -8.44
CA GLY A 129 -3.09 -43.55 -7.92
C GLY A 129 -4.48 -44.12 -7.81
N LEU A 130 -5.11 -44.35 -8.97
CA LEU A 130 -5.92 -45.53 -9.32
C LEU A 130 -6.66 -45.23 -10.63
N MET A 131 -5.90 -45.16 -11.72
CA MET A 131 -6.43 -45.44 -13.06
C MET A 131 -6.05 -46.89 -13.39
N SER A 132 -6.64 -47.83 -12.65
CA SER A 132 -6.47 -49.26 -12.89
C SER A 132 -7.64 -50.01 -12.26
N SER A 133 -8.80 -49.91 -12.90
CA SER A 133 -9.90 -50.87 -12.85
C SER A 133 -11.03 -50.40 -13.76
N TRP A 134 -10.79 -50.44 -15.08
CA TRP A 134 -11.87 -50.71 -16.03
C TRP A 134 -11.79 -52.19 -16.36
N ASN A 135 -12.17 -53.04 -15.40
CA ASN A 135 -12.61 -54.39 -15.74
C ASN A 135 -14.07 -54.25 -16.14
N ILE A 136 -14.30 -54.15 -17.44
CA ILE A 136 -15.62 -54.26 -18.04
C ILE A 136 -16.03 -55.72 -17.81
N LEU A 137 -16.90 -55.92 -16.82
CA LEU A 137 -17.83 -57.02 -16.81
C LEU A 137 -18.94 -56.62 -17.78
N GLU A 138 -18.96 -57.19 -18.96
CA GLU A 138 -20.20 -57.46 -19.68
C GLU A 138 -19.99 -58.67 -20.59
N ILE A 139 -21.03 -59.51 -20.56
CA ILE A 139 -21.18 -60.87 -21.09
C ILE A 139 -21.21 -60.85 -22.62
#